data_AF-A0A151Z6C1-F1
#
_entry.id   AF-A0A151Z6C1-F1
#
_cell.length_a   1.000
_cell.length_b   1.000
_cell.length_c   1.000
_cell.angle_alpha   90.00
_cell.angle_beta   90.00
_cell.angle_gamma   90.00
#
_symmetry.space_group_name_H-M   'P 1'
#
loop_
_entity.id
_entity.type
_entity.pdbx_description
1 polymer ?
#
loop_
_entity_poly.entity_id
_entity_poly.type
_entity_poly.pdbx_seq_one_letter_code
_entity_poly.pdbx_strand_id
1 'polypeptide(L)'
;MGDSNNDNLTLPKATVSKLIKEMLPNDIKCSNETRDMILECCVEFIHLISSEANDISGKDNKSTIGAEHVIKALNELGFSEYTQKVSEVYDKHKLEATTKKELKGSKKDLKPTEQLLAEQKLLFQQAKSAYNADIKQQQEQQQQLQQSPPQPKLE
;
A
#
# COMPACT_ATOMS: atom_id res chain seq x y z
N MET A 1 37.88 0.95 14.18
CA MET A 1 36.55 0.32 14.14
C MET A 1 35.79 0.94 12.97
N GLY A 2 35.83 0.29 11.80
CA GLY A 2 35.01 0.68 10.64
C GLY A 2 33.66 -0.02 10.75
N ASP A 3 32.60 0.75 10.58
CA ASP A 3 31.22 0.39 10.87
C ASP A 3 30.69 -0.69 9.90
N SER A 4 30.57 -1.93 10.36
CA SER A 4 29.99 -3.06 9.60
C SER A 4 28.47 -2.94 9.40
N ASN A 5 27.80 -1.88 9.86
CA ASN A 5 26.38 -1.67 9.60
C ASN A 5 26.07 -0.96 8.28
N ASN A 6 27.05 -0.32 7.63
CA ASN A 6 26.80 0.39 6.38
C ASN A 6 26.59 -0.57 5.19
N ASP A 7 27.06 -1.82 5.31
CA ASP A 7 26.92 -2.87 4.29
C ASP A 7 25.47 -3.37 4.12
N ASN A 8 24.53 -2.96 4.97
CA ASN A 8 23.16 -3.48 4.99
C ASN A 8 22.07 -2.48 4.51
N LEU A 9 22.45 -1.26 4.12
CA LEU A 9 21.49 -0.22 3.66
C LEU A 9 21.62 0.02 2.15
N THR A 10 21.34 -1.00 1.35
CA THR A 10 21.36 -0.89 -0.12
C THR A 10 19.96 -1.06 -0.71
N LEU A 11 19.72 -0.45 -1.87
CA LEU A 11 18.51 -0.69 -2.63
C LEU A 11 18.47 -2.15 -3.12
N PRO A 12 17.28 -2.76 -3.30
CA PRO A 12 17.20 -4.13 -3.80
C PRO A 12 17.91 -4.28 -5.15
N LYS A 13 18.97 -5.10 -5.18
CA LYS A 13 19.82 -5.30 -6.37
C LYS A 13 19.01 -5.66 -7.63
N ALA A 14 17.96 -6.45 -7.47
CA ALA A 14 17.07 -6.85 -8.57
C ALA A 14 16.33 -5.66 -9.18
N THR A 15 15.84 -4.73 -8.36
CA THR A 15 15.11 -3.54 -8.81
C THR A 15 16.03 -2.62 -9.60
N VAL A 16 17.21 -2.32 -9.06
CA VAL A 16 18.21 -1.47 -9.76
C VAL A 16 18.70 -2.15 -11.03
N SER A 17 18.96 -3.46 -10.99
CA SER A 17 19.38 -4.22 -12.17
C SER A 17 18.34 -4.24 -13.28
N LYS A 18 17.05 -4.27 -12.92
CA LYS A 18 15.93 -4.18 -13.87
C LYS A 18 15.90 -2.78 -14.49
N LEU A 19 15.99 -1.72 -13.68
CA LEU A 19 16.01 -0.34 -14.17
C LEU A 19 17.18 -0.10 -15.13
N ILE A 20 18.39 -0.57 -14.79
CA ILE A 20 19.57 -0.47 -15.68
C ILE A 20 19.30 -1.14 -17.03
N LYS A 21 18.65 -2.32 -17.04
CA LYS A 21 18.32 -3.01 -18.30
C LYS A 21 17.28 -2.26 -19.12
N GLU A 22 16.29 -1.63 -18.47
CA GLU A 22 15.26 -0.83 -19.14
C GLU A 22 15.82 0.46 -19.77
N MET A 23 16.92 0.98 -19.21
CA MET A 23 17.61 2.16 -19.73
C MET A 23 18.63 1.85 -20.85
N LEU A 24 18.90 0.56 -21.12
CA LEU A 24 19.86 0.12 -22.13
C LEU A 24 19.14 -0.55 -23.32
N PRO A 25 19.68 -0.41 -24.54
CA PRO A 25 19.29 -1.23 -25.68
C PRO A 25 19.44 -2.74 -25.40
N ASN A 26 18.59 -3.56 -26.04
CA ASN A 26 18.51 -5.02 -25.80
C ASN A 26 19.81 -5.78 -26.14
N ASP A 27 20.65 -5.20 -26.99
CA ASP A 27 21.93 -5.75 -27.44
C ASP A 27 23.10 -5.39 -26.52
N ILE A 28 22.90 -4.48 -25.54
CA ILE A 28 23.95 -4.03 -24.63
C ILE A 28 23.87 -4.77 -23.29
N LYS A 29 25.00 -5.34 -22.87
CA LYS A 29 25.17 -5.96 -21.55
C LYS A 29 25.92 -5.02 -20.62
N CYS A 30 25.37 -4.81 -19.43
CA CYS A 30 26.05 -4.12 -18.33
C CYS A 30 26.69 -5.15 -17.38
N SER A 31 27.98 -4.97 -17.08
CA SER A 31 28.78 -5.85 -16.22
C SER A 31 28.30 -5.84 -14.77
N ASN A 32 28.66 -6.85 -13.98
CA ASN A 32 28.29 -6.90 -12.57
C ASN A 32 28.96 -5.78 -11.76
N GLU A 33 30.23 -5.50 -12.04
CA GLU A 33 30.99 -4.43 -11.39
C GLU A 33 30.34 -3.05 -11.62
N THR A 34 29.90 -2.75 -12.84
CA THR A 34 29.17 -1.50 -13.12
C THR A 34 27.83 -1.44 -12.40
N ARG A 35 27.13 -2.58 -12.25
CA ARG A 35 25.87 -2.63 -11.49
C ARG A 35 26.09 -2.36 -10.01
N ASP A 36 27.15 -2.92 -9.42
CA ASP A 36 27.51 -2.69 -8.03
C ASP A 36 27.95 -1.23 -7.80
N MET A 37 28.74 -0.65 -8.71
CA MET A 37 29.08 0.79 -8.68
C MET A 37 27.84 1.68 -8.75
N ILE A 38 26.87 1.38 -9.63
CA ILE A 38 25.62 2.15 -9.70
C ILE A 38 24.82 2.04 -8.40
N LEU A 39 24.80 0.87 -7.75
CA LEU A 39 24.14 0.70 -6.45
C LEU A 39 24.77 1.59 -5.37
N GLU A 40 26.10 1.64 -5.32
CA GLU A 40 26.83 2.55 -4.42
C GLU A 40 26.50 4.02 -4.72
N CYS A 41 26.48 4.41 -6.01
CA CYS A 41 26.06 5.76 -6.41
C CYS A 41 24.61 6.08 -6.02
N CYS A 42 23.68 5.12 -6.06
CA CYS A 42 22.30 5.34 -5.62
C CYS A 42 22.23 5.64 -4.12
N VAL A 43 23.02 4.93 -3.32
CA VAL A 43 23.09 5.16 -1.87
C VAL A 43 23.70 6.53 -1.59
N GLU A 44 24.80 6.87 -2.26
CA GLU A 44 25.43 8.18 -2.13
C GLU A 44 24.51 9.32 -2.57
N PHE A 45 23.75 9.12 -3.65
CA PHE A 45 22.75 10.10 -4.09
C PHE A 45 21.70 10.38 -3.01
N ILE A 46 21.20 9.35 -2.31
CA ILE A 46 20.27 9.54 -1.20
C ILE A 46 20.92 10.34 -0.08
N HIS A 47 22.17 10.04 0.29
CA HIS A 47 22.90 10.78 1.32
C HIS A 47 23.12 12.24 0.92
N LEU A 48 23.53 12.50 -0.32
CA LEU A 48 23.75 13.84 -0.86
C LEU A 48 22.47 14.69 -0.76
N ILE A 49 21.36 14.20 -1.30
CA ILE A 49 20.08 14.93 -1.25
C ILE A 49 19.62 15.12 0.21
N SER A 50 19.76 14.10 1.05
CA SER A 50 19.35 14.16 2.46
C SER A 50 20.16 15.17 3.26
N SER A 51 21.47 15.24 3.01
CA SER A 51 22.36 16.21 3.67
C SER A 51 22.01 17.63 3.28
N GLU A 52 21.86 17.90 1.98
CA GLU A 52 21.52 19.25 1.51
C GLU A 52 20.11 19.67 1.99
N ALA A 53 19.12 18.77 1.92
CA ALA A 53 17.78 19.04 2.43
C ALA A 53 17.77 19.28 3.95
N ASN A 54 18.61 18.58 4.71
CA ASN A 54 18.79 18.81 6.14
C ASN A 54 19.33 20.21 6.40
N ASP A 55 20.38 20.62 5.69
CA ASP A 55 21.00 21.95 5.85
C ASP A 55 20.01 23.07 5.48
N ILE A 56 19.23 22.90 4.41
CA ILE A 56 18.18 23.83 4.02
C ILE A 56 17.09 23.91 5.10
N SER A 57 16.64 22.78 5.66
CA SER A 57 15.65 22.78 6.74
C SER A 57 16.16 23.47 8.01
N GLY A 58 17.45 23.30 8.32
CA GLY A 58 18.12 23.99 9.41
C GLY A 58 18.18 25.50 9.19
N LYS A 59 18.51 25.96 7.97
CA LYS A 59 18.48 27.38 7.57
C LYS A 59 17.07 27.97 7.69
N ASP A 60 16.04 27.20 7.37
CA ASP A 60 14.61 27.57 7.52
C ASP A 60 14.10 27.45 8.98
N ASN A 61 14.97 27.16 9.95
CA ASN A 61 14.66 26.95 11.38
C ASN A 61 13.58 25.86 11.61
N LYS A 62 13.62 24.79 10.80
CA LYS A 62 12.73 23.63 10.92
C LYS A 62 13.51 22.44 11.45
N SER A 63 12.95 21.77 12.45
CA SER A 63 13.49 20.50 12.99
C SER A 63 13.04 19.27 12.19
N THR A 64 12.35 19.46 11.06
CA THR A 64 11.77 18.39 10.26
C THR A 64 11.93 18.73 8.79
N ILE A 65 12.52 17.79 8.05
CA ILE A 65 12.71 17.92 6.60
C ILE A 65 11.35 17.69 5.91
N GLY A 66 10.70 18.79 5.53
CA GLY A 66 9.57 18.83 4.59
C GLY A 66 9.96 18.60 3.12
N ALA A 67 8.96 18.36 2.27
CA ALA A 67 9.13 18.10 0.84
C ALA A 67 9.70 19.31 0.08
N GLU A 68 9.38 20.52 0.54
CA GLU A 68 9.90 21.78 0.03
C GLU A 68 11.42 21.88 0.15
N HIS A 69 12.02 21.35 1.22
CA HIS A 69 13.47 21.37 1.39
C HIS A 69 14.15 20.39 0.43
N VAL A 70 13.53 19.24 0.16
CA VAL A 70 14.03 18.28 -0.84
C VAL A 70 13.97 18.87 -2.25
N ILE A 71 12.88 19.57 -2.60
CA ILE A 71 12.74 20.23 -3.91
C ILE A 71 13.78 21.36 -4.06
N LYS A 72 14.02 22.15 -3.00
CA LYS A 72 15.09 23.16 -3.01
C LYS A 72 16.47 22.51 -3.15
N ALA A 73 16.76 21.44 -2.40
CA ALA A 73 18.02 20.70 -2.49
C ALA A 73 18.30 20.21 -3.92
N LEU A 74 17.29 19.64 -4.58
CA LEU A 74 17.41 19.21 -5.98
C LEU A 74 17.74 20.39 -6.91
N ASN A 75 17.17 21.57 -6.70
CA ASN A 75 17.51 22.75 -7.49
C ASN A 75 18.93 23.25 -7.21
N GLU A 76 19.35 23.35 -5.94
CA GLU A 76 20.67 23.85 -5.55
C GLU A 76 21.81 22.92 -6.02
N LEU A 77 21.55 21.61 -6.06
CA LEU A 77 22.49 20.60 -6.56
C LEU A 77 22.48 20.42 -8.09
N GLY A 78 21.64 21.17 -8.81
CA GLY A 78 21.58 21.15 -10.28
C GLY A 78 20.68 20.09 -10.91
N PHE A 79 19.82 19.43 -10.11
CA PHE A 79 18.84 18.43 -10.56
C PHE A 79 17.44 19.04 -10.80
N SER A 80 17.37 20.28 -11.28
CA SER A 80 16.11 21.02 -11.49
C SER A 80 15.11 20.27 -12.38
N GLU A 81 15.59 19.47 -13.33
CA GLU A 81 14.77 18.64 -14.23
C GLU A 81 13.95 17.54 -13.51
N TYR A 82 14.32 17.17 -12.28
CA TYR A 82 13.58 16.19 -11.48
C TYR A 82 12.44 16.83 -10.68
N THR A 83 12.50 18.14 -10.43
CA THR A 83 11.61 18.83 -9.49
C THR A 83 10.14 18.73 -9.87
N GLN A 84 9.82 18.82 -11.17
CA GLN A 84 8.45 18.69 -11.66
C GLN A 84 7.84 17.33 -11.28
N LYS A 85 8.52 16.24 -11.64
CA LYS A 85 8.04 14.88 -11.34
C LYS A 85 7.93 14.63 -9.85
N VAL A 86 8.87 15.15 -9.06
CA VAL A 86 8.84 15.03 -7.59
C VAL A 86 7.63 15.77 -7.01
N SER A 87 7.31 16.97 -7.51
CA SER A 87 6.13 17.73 -7.09
C SER A 87 4.83 16.99 -7.41
N GLU A 88 4.71 16.43 -8.62
CA GLU A 88 3.53 15.65 -9.04
C GLU A 88 3.29 14.45 -8.12
N VAL A 89 4.36 13.72 -7.76
CA VAL A 89 4.28 12.59 -6.81
C VAL A 89 3.87 13.06 -5.42
N TYR A 90 4.41 14.19 -4.94
CA TYR A 90 4.06 14.77 -3.65
C TYR A 90 2.59 15.18 -3.59
N ASP A 91 2.08 15.87 -4.61
CA ASP A 91 0.70 16.34 -4.67
C ASP A 91 -0.29 15.17 -4.70
N LYS A 92 0.01 14.14 -5.50
CA LYS A 92 -0.74 12.89 -5.51
C LYS A 92 -0.79 12.24 -4.12
N HIS A 93 0.36 12.12 -3.46
CA HIS A 93 0.43 11.51 -2.12
C HIS A 93 -0.34 12.33 -1.08
N LYS A 94 -0.28 13.67 -1.16
CA LYS A 94 -1.04 14.58 -0.30
C LYS A 94 -2.54 14.37 -0.48
N LEU A 95 -3.02 14.26 -1.72
CA LEU A 95 -4.42 13.98 -2.02
C LEU A 95 -4.86 12.63 -1.45
N GLU A 96 -4.11 11.57 -1.70
CA GLU A 96 -4.41 10.23 -1.16
C GLU A 96 -4.45 10.21 0.37
N ALA A 97 -3.54 10.95 1.03
CA ALA A 97 -3.54 11.10 2.48
C ALA A 97 -4.76 11.86 3.00
N THR A 98 -5.24 12.88 2.28
CA THR A 98 -6.48 13.61 2.62
C THR A 98 -7.72 12.74 2.45
N THR A 99 -7.86 12.02 1.34
CA THR A 99 -9.00 11.12 1.11
C THR A 99 -9.08 10.02 2.18
N LYS A 100 -7.95 9.45 2.58
CA LYS A 100 -7.90 8.47 3.69
C LYS A 100 -8.31 9.08 5.03
N LYS A 101 -8.00 10.36 5.27
CA LYS A 101 -8.43 11.09 6.47
C LYS A 101 -9.93 11.38 6.43
N GLU A 102 -10.49 11.72 5.29
CA GLU A 102 -11.94 11.91 5.11
C GLU A 102 -12.69 10.60 5.37
N LEU A 103 -12.26 9.49 4.78
CA LEU A 103 -12.85 8.16 5.04
C LEU A 103 -12.81 7.76 6.53
N LYS A 104 -11.77 8.17 7.27
CA LYS A 104 -11.70 7.96 8.74
C LYS A 104 -12.53 8.99 9.52
N GLY A 105 -12.65 10.21 9.01
CA GLY A 105 -13.37 11.35 9.61
C GLY A 105 -14.88 11.27 9.47
N SER A 106 -15.39 10.58 8.44
CA SER A 106 -16.81 10.27 8.24
C SER A 106 -17.39 9.35 9.33
N LYS A 107 -16.59 8.95 10.32
CA LYS A 107 -17.08 8.23 11.50
C LYS A 107 -17.83 9.11 12.52
N LYS A 108 -17.90 10.43 12.29
CA LYS A 108 -18.53 11.37 13.23
C LYS A 108 -20.06 11.36 13.19
N ASP A 109 -20.66 10.86 12.11
CA ASP A 109 -22.12 10.71 11.96
C ASP A 109 -22.64 9.29 12.27
N LEU A 110 -21.85 8.47 12.98
CA LEU A 110 -22.31 7.14 13.41
C LEU A 110 -23.28 7.27 14.57
N LYS A 111 -24.37 6.49 14.52
CA LYS A 111 -25.28 6.26 15.66
C LYS A 111 -24.46 5.92 16.92
N PRO A 112 -24.95 6.24 18.13
CA PRO A 112 -24.28 5.85 19.37
C PRO A 112 -23.90 4.37 19.38
N THR A 113 -22.72 4.03 19.92
CA THR A 113 -22.15 2.68 19.93
C THR A 113 -23.11 1.61 20.44
N GLU A 114 -23.94 1.95 21.42
CA GLU A 114 -24.94 1.05 22.00
C GLU A 114 -26.04 0.66 20.99
N GLN A 115 -26.54 1.63 20.20
CA GLN A 115 -27.56 1.39 19.17
C GLN A 115 -27.00 0.52 18.04
N LEU A 116 -25.75 0.77 17.62
CA LEU A 116 -25.05 -0.06 16.64
C LEU A 116 -24.87 -1.50 17.12
N LEU A 117 -24.54 -1.69 18.40
CA LEU A 117 -24.38 -3.02 18.98
C LEU A 117 -25.71 -3.78 19.05
N ALA A 118 -26.79 -3.10 19.41
CA ALA A 118 -28.13 -3.69 19.42
C ALA A 118 -28.57 -4.12 18.01
N GLU A 119 -28.36 -3.25 17.01
CA GLU A 119 -28.66 -3.53 15.60
C GLU A 119 -27.84 -4.72 15.07
N GLN A 120 -26.53 -4.78 15.37
CA GLN A 120 -25.67 -5.91 15.01
C GLN A 120 -26.14 -7.22 15.63
N LYS A 121 -26.50 -7.23 16.93
CA LYS A 121 -26.99 -8.44 17.62
C LYS A 121 -28.31 -8.93 17.01
N LEU A 122 -29.22 -8.01 16.68
CA LEU A 122 -30.49 -8.35 16.05
C LEU A 122 -30.28 -8.99 14.67
N LEU A 123 -29.41 -8.40 13.84
CA LEU A 123 -29.04 -8.94 12.54
C LEU A 123 -28.46 -10.36 12.66
N PHE A 124 -27.57 -10.60 13.62
CA PHE A 124 -27.02 -11.94 13.86
C PHE A 124 -28.08 -12.94 14.33
N GLN A 125 -29.00 -12.51 15.18
CA GLN A 125 -30.11 -13.36 15.61
C GLN A 125 -31.02 -13.75 14.43
N GLN A 126 -31.36 -12.79 13.57
CA GLN A 126 -32.18 -13.02 12.39
C GLN A 126 -31.51 -13.92 11.35
N ALA A 127 -30.20 -13.73 11.12
CA ALA A 127 -29.43 -14.60 10.25
C ALA A 127 -29.39 -16.04 10.79
N LYS A 128 -29.20 -16.20 12.11
CA LYS A 128 -29.19 -17.52 12.76
C LYS A 128 -30.56 -18.22 12.69
N SER A 129 -31.65 -17.47 12.88
CA SER A 129 -33.00 -18.04 12.79
C SER A 129 -33.35 -18.44 11.35
N ALA A 130 -33.00 -17.61 10.36
CA ALA A 130 -33.21 -17.91 8.95
C ALA A 130 -32.43 -19.17 8.52
N TYR A 131 -31.16 -19.29 8.91
CA TYR A 131 -30.35 -20.48 8.64
C TYR A 131 -30.98 -21.75 9.23
N ASN A 132 -31.41 -21.69 10.49
CA ASN A 132 -32.05 -22.83 11.14
C ASN A 132 -33.39 -23.18 10.49
N ALA A 133 -34.16 -22.19 10.02
CA ALA A 133 -35.41 -22.42 9.32
C ALA A 133 -35.19 -23.08 7.95
N ASP A 134 -34.16 -22.66 7.22
CA ASP A 134 -33.79 -23.27 5.92
C ASP A 134 -33.35 -24.73 6.08
N ILE A 135 -32.51 -25.02 7.08
CA ILE A 135 -32.13 -26.40 7.42
C ILE A 135 -33.37 -27.25 7.75
N LYS A 136 -34.32 -26.68 8.51
CA LYS A 136 -35.54 -27.39 8.89
C LYS A 136 -36.43 -27.66 7.66
N GLN A 137 -36.58 -26.69 6.77
CA GLN A 137 -37.34 -26.86 5.51
C GLN A 137 -36.71 -27.94 4.62
N GLN A 138 -35.38 -27.97 4.48
CA GLN A 138 -34.70 -29.01 3.69
C GLN A 138 -34.90 -30.41 4.29
N GLN A 139 -34.87 -30.54 5.62
CA GLN A 139 -35.13 -31.82 6.29
C GLN A 139 -36.58 -32.29 6.13
N GLU A 140 -37.55 -31.38 6.26
CA GLU A 140 -38.98 -31.67 6.06
C GLU A 140 -39.27 -32.10 4.61
N GLN A 141 -38.62 -31.45 3.63
CA GLN A 141 -38.76 -31.79 2.22
C GLN A 141 -38.14 -33.17 1.91
N GLN A 142 -36.98 -33.51 2.48
CA GLN A 142 -36.39 -34.85 2.32
C GLN A 142 -37.25 -35.96 2.93
N GLN A 143 -37.91 -35.72 4.07
CA GLN A 143 -38.82 -36.70 4.67
C GLN A 143 -40.07 -36.93 3.80
N GLN A 144 -40.62 -35.91 3.18
CA GLN A 144 -41.78 -36.06 2.27
C GLN A 144 -41.42 -36.84 0.99
N LEU A 145 -40.22 -36.62 0.42
CA LEU A 145 -39.77 -37.40 -0.74
C LEU A 145 -39.53 -38.89 -0.42
N GLN A 146 -39.17 -39.24 0.82
CA GLN A 146 -38.98 -40.64 1.24
C GLN A 146 -40.26 -41.39 1.60
N GLN A 147 -41.38 -40.70 1.84
CA GLN A 147 -42.67 -41.33 2.19
C GLN A 147 -43.63 -41.55 1.00
N SER A 148 -43.23 -41.17 -0.22
CA SER A 148 -44.05 -41.40 -1.42
C SER A 148 -43.96 -42.88 -1.87
N PRO A 149 -45.08 -43.63 -2.02
CA PRO A 149 -45.02 -45.04 -2.37
C PRO A 149 -44.51 -45.25 -3.81
N PRO A 150 -43.78 -46.34 -4.11
CA PRO A 150 -43.30 -46.63 -5.45
C PRO A 150 -44.49 -46.80 -6.41
N GLN A 151 -44.50 -46.00 -7.47
CA GLN A 151 -45.56 -46.04 -8.48
C GLN A 151 -45.58 -47.40 -9.20
N PRO A 152 -46.76 -47.98 -9.48
CA PRO A 152 -46.87 -49.24 -10.21
C PRO A 152 -46.27 -49.09 -11.61
N LYS A 153 -45.39 -50.01 -12.01
CA LYS A 153 -44.96 -50.13 -13.41
C LYS A 153 -46.17 -50.53 -14.24
N LEU A 154 -46.58 -49.67 -15.16
CA LEU A 154 -47.61 -50.00 -16.14
C LEU A 154 -46.96 -50.75 -17.31
N GLU A 155 -47.57 -51.90 -17.61
CA GLU A 155 -47.30 -52.88 -18.66
C GLU A 155 -47.39 -52.31 -20.08
#